data_AF-A0A2U3GTT8-F1
#
_entry.id   AF-A0A2U3GTT8-F1
#
_cell.length_a   1.000
_cell.length_b   1.000
_cell.length_c   1.000
_cell.angle_alpha   90.00
_cell.angle_beta   90.00
_cell.angle_gamma   90.00
#
_symmetry.space_group_name_H-M   'P 1'
#
loop_
_entity.id
_entity.type
_entity.pdbx_description
1 polymer ?
#
loop_
_entity_poly.entity_id
_entity_poly.type
_entity_poly.pdbx_seq_one_letter_code
_entity_poly.pdbx_strand_id
1 'polypeptide(L)' 'MTERRPGRWPVDDPIDLVPEDLYVKRAAERGRHEIVLGSIRAHLEEQPTPGAVQAAARKWCADVTALGDEIAKARRKTA' A
#
# COMPACT_ATOMS: atom_id res chain seq x y z
N MET A 1 -10.59 -25.17 -28.76
CA MET A 1 -9.13 -25.36 -28.64
C MET A 1 -8.46 -24.20 -29.39
N THR A 2 -7.99 -23.20 -28.66
CA THR A 2 -7.31 -22.02 -29.22
C THR A 2 -5.91 -22.42 -29.73
N GLU A 3 -5.59 -22.02 -30.96
CA GLU A 3 -4.32 -22.31 -31.64
C GLU A 3 -3.15 -21.63 -30.89
N ARG A 4 -2.16 -22.40 -30.42
CA ARG A 4 -0.97 -21.86 -29.72
C ARG A 4 -0.06 -21.14 -30.72
N ARG A 5 0.01 -19.81 -30.62
CA ARG A 5 0.95 -18.98 -31.39
C ARG A 5 2.15 -18.59 -30.51
N PRO A 6 3.39 -18.68 -31.01
CA PRO A 6 4.57 -18.21 -30.29
C PRO A 6 4.41 -16.73 -29.90
N GLY A 7 4.60 -16.41 -28.61
CA GLY A 7 4.47 -15.05 -28.07
C GLY A 7 3.08 -14.68 -27.54
N ARG A 8 2.08 -15.56 -27.64
CA ARG A 8 0.79 -15.39 -26.94
C ARG A 8 0.58 -16.50 -25.91
N TRP A 9 0.26 -16.11 -24.68
CA TRP A 9 -0.17 -17.06 -23.67
C TRP A 9 -1.55 -17.60 -24.08
N PRO A 10 -1.77 -18.91 -24.12
CA PRO A 10 -3.06 -19.48 -24.48
C PRO A 10 -4.01 -19.30 -23.28
N VAL A 11 -4.72 -18.17 -23.25
CA VAL A 11 -5.87 -17.96 -22.37
C VAL A 11 -7.13 -18.06 -23.22
N ASP A 12 -8.07 -18.89 -22.80
CA ASP A 12 -9.35 -19.06 -23.52
C ASP A 12 -10.27 -17.84 -23.35
N ASP A 13 -10.03 -17.04 -22.31
CA ASP A 13 -10.71 -15.78 -22.02
C ASP A 13 -9.67 -14.73 -21.60
N PRO A 14 -9.34 -13.75 -22.45
CA PRO A 14 -8.44 -12.66 -22.07
C PRO A 14 -9.10 -11.85 -20.96
N ILE A 15 -8.41 -11.70 -19.81
CA ILE A 15 -8.88 -10.84 -18.71
C ILE A 15 -9.13 -9.44 -19.25
N ASP A 16 -10.37 -8.97 -19.14
CA ASP A 16 -10.73 -7.57 -19.37
C ASP A 16 -9.85 -6.70 -18.48
N LEU A 17 -9.26 -5.67 -19.09
CA LEU A 17 -8.45 -4.67 -18.42
C LEU A 17 -9.13 -4.24 -17.12
N VAL A 18 -8.36 -4.13 -16.02
CA VAL A 18 -8.84 -3.74 -14.69
C VAL A 18 -9.95 -2.69 -14.83
N PRO A 19 -11.18 -2.96 -14.34
CA PRO A 19 -12.29 -2.03 -14.43
C PRO A 19 -11.86 -0.61 -14.08
N GLU A 20 -12.25 0.37 -14.91
CA GLU A 20 -11.81 1.76 -14.78
C GLU A 20 -12.07 2.33 -13.38
N ASP A 21 -13.16 1.90 -12.73
CA ASP A 21 -13.50 2.28 -11.36
C ASP A 21 -12.49 1.77 -10.33
N LEU A 22 -11.94 0.55 -10.50
CA LEU A 22 -10.88 0.01 -9.66
C LEU A 22 -9.56 0.72 -9.88
N TYR A 23 -9.27 1.15 -11.12
CA TYR A 23 -8.10 1.97 -11.42
C TYR A 23 -8.17 3.33 -10.71
N VAL A 24 -9.30 4.03 -10.79
CA VAL A 24 -9.52 5.31 -10.10
C VAL A 24 -9.44 5.16 -8.59
N LYS A 25 -10.05 4.12 -8.02
CA LYS A 25 -9.94 3.81 -6.57
C LYS A 25 -8.49 3.60 -6.16
N ARG A 26 -7.73 2.81 -6.92
CA ARG A 26 -6.30 2.57 -6.66
C ARG A 26 -5.49 3.87 -6.72
N ALA A 27 -5.76 4.74 -7.70
CA ALA A 27 -5.08 6.03 -7.82
C ALA A 27 -5.37 6.93 -6.61
N ALA A 28 -6.62 6.98 -6.16
CA ALA A 28 -7.02 7.72 -4.96
C ALA A 28 -6.32 7.21 -3.69
N GLU A 29 -6.29 5.89 -3.48
CA GLU A 29 -5.57 5.31 -2.33
C GLU A 29 -4.06 5.60 -2.38
N ARG A 30 -3.46 5.53 -3.57
CA ARG A 30 -2.05 5.89 -3.75
C ARG A 30 -1.80 7.36 -3.40
N GLY A 31 -2.68 8.28 -3.81
CA GLY A 31 -2.58 9.69 -3.45
C GLY A 31 -2.62 9.92 -1.94
N ARG A 32 -3.53 9.25 -1.23
CA ARG A 32 -3.60 9.33 0.24
C ARG A 32 -2.34 8.79 0.90
N HIS A 33 -1.83 7.66 0.40
CA HIS A 33 -0.60 7.07 0.91
C HIS A 33 0.60 8.01 0.76
N GLU A 34 0.76 8.66 -0.39
CA GLU A 34 1.85 9.63 -0.64
C GLU A 34 1.76 10.84 0.28
N ILE A 35 0.55 11.36 0.57
CA ILE A 35 0.35 12.47 1.51
C ILE A 35 0.84 12.07 2.92
N VAL A 36 0.45 10.88 3.38
CA VAL A 36 0.86 10.39 4.70
C VAL A 36 2.37 10.19 4.76
N LEU A 37 2.97 9.56 3.74
CA LEU A 37 4.43 9.42 3.66
C LEU A 37 5.15 10.76 3.62
N GLY A 38 4.61 11.77 2.94
CA GLY A 38 5.13 13.13 2.95
C GLY A 38 5.21 13.72 4.36
N SER A 39 4.15 13.54 5.17
CA SER A 39 4.13 14.00 6.56
C SER A 39 5.15 13.27 7.45
N ILE A 40 5.28 11.95 7.29
CA ILE A 40 6.27 11.16 8.01
C ILE A 40 7.68 11.62 7.63
N ARG A 41 7.95 11.84 6.33
CA ARG A 41 9.24 12.35 5.85
C ARG A 41 9.58 13.70 6.48
N ALA A 42 8.64 14.65 6.48
CA ALA A 42 8.85 15.96 7.08
C ALA A 42 9.27 15.86 8.56
N HIS A 43 8.58 15.02 9.35
CA HIS A 43 8.95 14.79 10.73
C HIS A 43 10.34 14.13 10.89
N LEU A 44 10.72 13.23 9.99
CA LEU A 44 12.06 12.61 10.02
C LEU A 44 13.17 13.62 9.66
N GLU A 45 12.90 14.57 8.77
CA GLU A 45 13.84 15.63 8.37
C GLU A 45 14.09 16.66 9.49
N GLU A 46 13.13 16.85 10.40
CA GLU A 46 13.27 17.74 11.57
C GLU A 46 14.21 17.19 12.66
N GLN A 47 14.62 15.91 12.58
CA GLN A 47 15.39 15.29 13.64
C GLN A 47 16.83 15.82 13.68
N PRO A 48 17.37 16.15 14.87
CA PRO A 48 18.63 16.88 15.00
C PRO A 48 19.89 16.05 14.72
N THR A 49 19.77 14.72 14.71
CA THR A 49 20.91 13.80 14.52
C THR A 49 20.49 12.56 13.74
N PRO A 50 21.42 11.86 13.06
CA PRO A 50 21.12 10.59 12.40
C PRO A 50 20.54 9.52 13.34
N GLY A 51 20.98 9.50 14.60
CA GLY A 51 20.44 8.60 15.62
C GLY A 51 18.97 8.90 15.95
N ALA A 52 18.62 10.19 16.04
CA ALA A 52 17.24 10.63 16.26
C ALA A 52 16.33 10.29 15.06
N VAL A 53 16.82 10.44 13.82
CA VAL A 53 16.10 10.00 12.61
C VAL A 53 15.74 8.52 12.70
N GLN A 54 16.71 7.66 13.02
CA GLN A 54 16.47 6.22 13.10
C GLN A 54 15.55 5.84 14.27
N ALA A 55 15.65 6.53 15.41
CA ALA A 55 14.77 6.32 16.54
C ALA A 55 13.31 6.69 16.20
N ALA A 56 13.10 7.85 15.56
CA ALA A 56 11.79 8.29 15.10
C ALA A 56 11.20 7.35 14.05
N ALA A 57 12.01 6.86 13.10
CA ALA A 57 11.58 5.89 12.10
C ALA A 57 11.12 4.56 12.72
N ARG A 58 11.90 4.02 13.68
CA ARG A 58 11.51 2.81 14.41
C ARG A 58 10.20 2.99 15.18
N LYS A 59 10.01 4.17 15.79
CA LYS A 59 8.75 4.50 16.47
C LYS A 59 7.57 4.51 15.51
N TRP A 60 7.70 5.14 14.35
CA TRP A 60 6.66 5.11 13.32
C TRP A 60 6.30 3.70 12.88
N CYS A 61 7.30 2.84 12.66
CA CYS A 61 7.03 1.43 12.32
C CYS A 61 6.21 0.74 13.42
N ALA A 62 6.60 0.91 14.69
CA ALA A 62 5.88 0.30 15.81
C ALA A 62 4.44 0.82 15.92
N ASP A 63 4.24 2.13 15.81
CA ASP A 63 2.92 2.75 15.92
C ASP A 63 1.98 2.29 14.77
N VAL A 64 2.48 2.24 13.53
CA VAL A 64 1.71 1.76 12.37
C VAL A 64 1.36 0.27 12.50
N THR A 65 2.29 -0.56 12.96
CA THR A 65 2.01 -1.99 13.21
C THR A 65 0.94 -2.16 14.29
N ALA A 66 1.04 -1.43 15.40
CA ALA A 66 0.05 -1.48 16.47
C ALA A 66 -1.36 -1.08 15.99
N LEU A 67 -1.46 0.01 15.22
CA LEU A 67 -2.72 0.45 14.61
C LEU A 67 -3.31 -0.63 13.68
N GLY A 68 -2.46 -1.28 12.89
CA GLY A 68 -2.87 -2.39 12.02
C GLY A 68 -3.46 -3.56 12.81
N ASP A 69 -2.80 -3.98 13.89
CA ASP A 69 -3.23 -5.06 14.76
C ASP A 69 -4.56 -4.75 15.46
N GLU A 70 -4.74 -3.52 15.93
CA GLU A 70 -5.99 -3.05 16.55
C GLU A 70 -7.16 -3.09 15.56
N ILE A 71 -6.99 -2.55 14.36
CA ILE A 71 -8.02 -2.56 13.30
C ILE A 71 -8.34 -4.00 12.90
N ALA A 72 -7.33 -4.85 12.72
CA ALA A 72 -7.53 -6.26 12.38
C ALA A 72 -8.30 -7.00 13.49
N LYS A 73 -7.97 -6.75 14.76
CA LYS A 73 -8.68 -7.29 15.92
C LYS A 73 -10.13 -6.81 15.97
N ALA A 74 -10.40 -5.54 15.68
CA ALA A 74 -11.75 -5.00 15.63
C ALA A 74 -12.58 -5.69 14.53
N ARG A 75 -12.03 -5.85 13.32
CA ARG A 75 -12.71 -6.55 12.22
C ARG A 75 -13.05 -8.01 12.53
N ARG A 76 -12.17 -8.73 13.24
CA ARG A 76 -12.43 -10.11 13.68
C ARG A 76 -13.52 -10.24 14.75
N LYS A 77 -13.80 -9.18 15.53
CA LYS A 77 -14.85 -9.20 16.56
C LYS A 77 -16.24 -8.88 16.01
N THR A 78 -16.30 -8.20 14.87
CA THR A 78 -17.55 -7.79 14.21
C THR A 78 -18.05 -8.82 13.21
N ALA A 79 -17.21 -9.77 12.79
CA ALA A 79 -17.56 -10.91 11.96
C ALA A 79 -18.02 -12.10 12.81
#